data_AF-A0A6P0YXU7-F1
#
_entry.id   AF-A0A6P0YXU7-F1
#
_cell.length_a   1.000
_cell.length_b   1.000
_cell.length_c   1.000
_cell.angle_alpha   90.00
_cell.angle_beta   90.00
_cell.angle_gamma   90.00
#
_symmetry.space_group_name_H-M   'P 1'
#
loop_
_entity.id
_entity.type
_entity.pdbx_description
1 polymer ?
#
loop_
_entity_poly.entity_id
_entity_poly.type
_entity_poly.pdbx_seq_one_letter_code
_entity_poly.pdbx_strand_id
1 'polypeptide(L)'
;MNKLVKFITNATVQAEDGTYLERRADGELFQLCRQGQYAYVLTSRQMGKSSLMLATAKKLHSEKIKTAIVDLQGIGQDTANIDQWYIGVLVVLTDQLELNLEVE
;
A
#
# COMPACT_ATOMS: atom_id res chain seq x y z
N MET A 1 -34.43 13.39 -5.89
CA MET A 1 -34.07 12.15 -5.17
C MET A 1 -32.86 12.42 -4.30
N ASN A 2 -33.03 12.44 -2.97
CA ASN A 2 -31.89 12.58 -2.06
C ASN A 2 -31.16 11.23 -2.00
N LYS A 3 -29.96 11.17 -2.55
CA LYS A 3 -29.11 9.98 -2.45
C LYS A 3 -28.54 9.95 -1.03
N LEU A 4 -28.80 8.89 -0.28
CA LEU A 4 -28.22 8.70 1.05
C LEU A 4 -26.70 8.68 0.96
N VAL A 5 -26.04 9.62 1.64
CA VAL A 5 -24.57 9.64 1.76
C VAL A 5 -24.18 8.65 2.86
N LYS A 6 -23.46 7.59 2.50
CA LYS A 6 -22.91 6.59 3.43
C LYS A 6 -21.44 6.92 3.70
N PHE A 7 -21.12 7.19 4.96
CA PHE A 7 -19.73 7.34 5.39
C PHE A 7 -19.19 5.97 5.85
N ILE A 8 -18.05 5.56 5.30
CA ILE A 8 -17.36 4.33 5.66
C ILE A 8 -16.07 4.72 6.37
N THR A 9 -15.92 4.30 7.62
CA THR A 9 -14.74 4.58 8.46
C THR A 9 -13.85 3.36 8.64
N ASN A 10 -14.33 2.21 8.21
CA ASN A 10 -13.81 0.87 8.40
C ASN A 10 -13.64 0.20 7.04
N ALA A 11 -12.58 -0.60 6.89
CA ALA A 11 -12.12 -1.16 5.62
C ALA A 11 -11.47 -0.15 4.65
N THR A 12 -10.97 -0.67 3.53
CA THR A 12 -10.24 0.11 2.55
C THR A 12 -11.23 0.78 1.60
N VAL A 13 -11.38 2.11 1.68
CA VAL A 13 -12.40 2.85 0.90
C VAL A 13 -12.26 2.65 -0.61
N GLN A 14 -11.04 2.50 -1.13
CA GLN A 14 -10.82 2.25 -2.56
C GLN A 14 -11.38 0.91 -3.06
N ALA A 15 -11.73 -0.02 -2.17
CA ALA A 15 -12.29 -1.31 -2.54
C ALA A 15 -13.83 -1.30 -2.70
N GLU A 16 -14.52 -0.24 -2.27
CA GLU A 16 -15.99 -0.26 -2.06
C GLU A 16 -16.72 0.91 -2.74
N ASP A 17 -16.30 1.32 -3.95
CA ASP A 17 -16.91 2.41 -4.76
C ASP A 17 -17.11 3.76 -4.00
N GLY A 18 -16.37 3.96 -2.91
CA GLY A 18 -16.48 5.13 -2.05
C GLY A 18 -15.54 6.26 -2.47
N THR A 19 -15.95 7.51 -2.22
CA THR A 19 -15.06 8.67 -2.38
C THR A 19 -14.09 8.74 -1.20
N TYR A 20 -12.80 8.60 -1.49
CA TYR A 20 -11.74 8.77 -0.50
C TYR A 20 -11.61 10.24 -0.07
N LEU A 21 -11.62 10.49 1.24
CA LEU A 21 -11.36 11.81 1.81
C LEU A 21 -9.90 11.90 2.25
N GLU A 22 -9.15 12.82 1.65
CA GLU A 22 -7.76 13.07 2.03
C GLU A 22 -7.67 13.57 3.48
N ARG A 23 -6.65 13.10 4.19
CA ARG A 23 -6.28 13.55 5.53
C ARG A 23 -4.95 14.28 5.44
N ARG A 24 -4.58 14.96 6.54
CA ARG A 24 -3.26 15.59 6.65
C ARG A 24 -2.11 14.60 6.42
N ALA A 25 -2.23 13.38 6.94
CA ALA A 25 -1.21 12.34 6.81
C ALA A 25 -0.95 11.89 5.36
N ASP A 26 -1.92 12.06 4.44
CA ASP A 26 -1.75 11.74 3.02
C ASP A 26 -0.67 12.60 2.36
N GLY A 27 -0.67 13.90 2.66
CA GLY A 27 0.35 14.81 2.18
C GLY A 27 1.73 14.50 2.79
N GLU A 28 1.77 14.22 4.10
CA GLU A 28 3.01 13.92 4.81
C GLU A 28 3.66 12.63 4.29
N LEU A 29 2.90 11.52 4.23
CA LEU A 29 3.41 10.24 3.75
C LEU A 29 3.87 10.32 2.28
N PHE A 30 3.09 10.99 1.43
CA PHE A 30 3.46 11.19 0.03
C PHE A 30 4.81 11.91 -0.12
N GLN A 31 5.04 13.00 0.61
CA GLN A 31 6.30 13.74 0.53
C GLN A 31 7.48 12.93 1.05
N LEU A 32 7.32 12.22 2.18
CA LEU A 32 8.35 11.33 2.72
C LEU A 32 8.72 10.24 1.71
N CYS A 33 7.73 9.53 1.16
CA CYS A 33 7.96 8.49 0.16
C CYS A 33 8.63 9.03 -1.11
N ARG A 34 8.18 10.20 -1.61
CA ARG A 34 8.77 10.85 -2.78
C ARG A 34 10.23 11.23 -2.56
N GLN A 35 10.61 11.58 -1.33
CA GLN A 35 11.99 11.89 -0.95
C GLN A 35 12.84 10.65 -0.64
N GLY A 36 12.27 9.43 -0.75
CA GLY A 36 12.95 8.19 -0.38
C GLY A 36 13.16 8.07 1.13
N GLN A 37 12.39 8.79 1.95
CA GLN A 37 12.51 8.73 3.40
C GLN A 37 11.71 7.55 3.96
N TYR A 38 12.32 6.87 4.91
CA TYR A 38 11.69 5.79 5.64
C TYR A 38 10.70 6.35 6.67
N ALA A 39 9.46 5.83 6.67
CA ALA A 39 8.36 6.36 7.48
C ALA A 39 7.53 5.24 8.13
N TYR A 40 7.05 5.50 9.34
CA TYR A 40 6.11 4.63 10.05
C TYR A 40 4.72 5.25 10.11
N VAL A 41 3.69 4.47 9.79
CA VAL A 41 2.29 4.86 9.97
C VAL A 41 1.74 4.14 11.20
N LEU A 42 1.74 4.83 12.35
CA LEU A 42 1.24 4.29 13.61
C LEU A 42 -0.19 4.78 13.86
N THR A 43 -1.14 3.84 13.95
CA THR A 43 -2.53 4.15 14.31
C THR A 43 -3.24 2.89 14.82
N SER A 44 -4.40 3.06 15.45
CA SER A 44 -5.24 1.95 15.90
C SER A 44 -5.76 1.10 14.73
N ARG A 45 -6.30 -0.08 15.04
CA ARG A 45 -6.88 -0.98 14.04
C ARG A 45 -8.04 -0.29 13.31
N GLN A 46 -8.22 -0.64 12.03
CA GLN A 46 -9.34 -0.18 11.19
C GLN A 46 -9.43 1.32 10.88
N MET A 47 -8.41 2.15 11.20
CA MET A 47 -8.40 3.59 10.90
C MET A 47 -8.00 3.98 9.46
N GLY A 48 -8.09 3.05 8.49
CA GLY A 48 -7.82 3.37 7.08
C GLY A 48 -6.34 3.45 6.66
N LYS A 49 -5.41 2.80 7.39
CA LYS A 49 -3.98 2.68 7.03
C LYS A 49 -3.76 2.20 5.59
N SER A 50 -4.45 1.12 5.21
CA SER A 50 -4.34 0.56 3.87
C SER A 50 -4.88 1.51 2.81
N SER A 51 -5.93 2.29 3.11
CA SER A 51 -6.40 3.34 2.20
C SER A 51 -5.38 4.46 2.04
N LEU A 52 -4.74 4.91 3.12
CA LEU A 52 -3.65 5.91 3.08
C LEU A 52 -2.49 5.43 2.21
N MET A 53 -2.07 4.17 2.39
CA MET A 53 -1.02 3.54 1.58
C MET A 53 -1.38 3.50 0.10
N LEU A 54 -2.57 3.01 -0.26
CA LEU A 54 -3.01 2.91 -1.65
C LEU A 54 -3.22 4.28 -2.30
N ALA A 55 -3.77 5.25 -1.57
CA ALA A 55 -3.89 6.63 -2.04
C ALA A 55 -2.51 7.25 -2.33
N THR A 56 -1.54 7.00 -1.45
CA THR A 56 -0.15 7.44 -1.64
C THR A 56 0.50 6.78 -2.85
N ALA A 57 0.36 5.45 -3.00
CA ALA A 57 0.88 4.72 -4.16
C ALA A 57 0.29 5.24 -5.47
N LYS A 58 -1.03 5.45 -5.53
CA LYS A 58 -1.71 6.04 -6.68
C LYS A 58 -1.17 7.44 -7.04
N LYS A 59 -0.87 8.25 -6.04
CA LYS A 59 -0.29 9.59 -6.23
C LYS A 59 1.14 9.52 -6.76
N LEU A 60 1.97 8.62 -6.23
CA LEU A 60 3.33 8.37 -6.74
C LEU A 60 3.31 7.87 -8.18
N HIS A 61 2.38 6.97 -8.53
CA HIS A 61 2.18 6.50 -9.91
C HIS A 61 1.84 7.65 -10.86
N SER A 62 1.04 8.63 -10.41
CA SER A 62 0.74 9.82 -11.23
C SER A 62 1.96 10.69 -11.54
N GLU A 63 3.02 10.58 -10.72
CA GLU A 63 4.33 11.19 -10.96
C GLU A 63 5.32 10.24 -11.66
N LYS A 64 4.84 9.11 -12.21
CA LYS A 64 5.63 8.07 -12.89
C LYS A 64 6.66 7.37 -11.97
N ILE A 65 6.43 7.40 -10.65
CA ILE A 65 7.23 6.65 -9.67
C ILE A 65 6.56 5.30 -9.46
N LYS A 66 7.26 4.20 -9.76
CA LYS A 66 6.78 2.84 -9.49
C LYS A 66 6.77 2.58 -7.98
N THR A 67 5.80 1.82 -7.50
CA THR A 67 5.66 1.46 -6.09
C THR A 67 5.31 -0.01 -5.95
N ALA A 68 5.82 -0.65 -4.90
CA ALA A 68 5.39 -1.98 -4.50
C ALA A 68 4.76 -1.94 -3.10
N ILE A 69 3.74 -2.76 -2.89
CA ILE A 69 3.08 -2.98 -1.61
C ILE A 69 3.31 -4.43 -1.22
N VAL A 70 3.94 -4.64 -0.06
CA VAL A 70 4.32 -5.96 0.43
C VAL A 70 3.58 -6.27 1.72
N ASP A 71 2.76 -7.33 1.71
CA ASP A 71 2.16 -7.89 2.92
C ASP A 71 3.08 -8.96 3.50
N LEU A 72 3.93 -8.54 4.44
CA LEU A 72 4.88 -9.43 5.11
C LEU A 72 4.19 -10.55 5.91
N GLN A 73 2.98 -10.29 6.41
CA GLN A 73 2.23 -11.28 7.18
C GLN A 73 1.62 -12.32 6.24
N GLY A 74 0.99 -11.90 5.14
CA GLY A 74 0.44 -12.79 4.13
C GLY A 74 1.50 -13.72 3.54
N ILE A 75 2.67 -13.18 3.16
CA ILE A 75 3.79 -13.98 2.65
C ILE A 75 4.25 -15.03 3.67
N GLY A 76 4.23 -14.70 4.97
CA GLY A 76 4.66 -15.61 6.03
C GLY A 76 3.71 -16.75 6.37
N GLN A 77 2.45 -16.73 5.90
CA GLN A 77 1.48 -17.77 6.25
C GLN A 77 1.74 -19.09 5.52
N ASP A 78 2.24 -19.03 4.28
CA ASP A 78 2.36 -20.19 3.39
C ASP A 78 3.81 -20.68 3.18
N THR A 79 4.77 -20.14 3.93
CA THR A 79 6.21 -20.45 3.76
C THR A 79 6.72 -21.43 4.81
N ALA A 80 7.38 -22.49 4.38
CA ALA A 80 7.91 -23.52 5.30
C ALA A 80 9.25 -23.14 5.95
N ASN A 81 10.02 -22.24 5.32
CA ASN A 81 11.31 -21.78 5.82
C ASN A 81 11.60 -20.32 5.41
N ILE A 82 12.71 -19.77 5.94
CA ILE A 82 13.08 -18.36 5.75
C ILE A 82 13.50 -18.04 4.31
N ASP A 83 14.11 -18.99 3.59
CA ASP A 83 14.52 -18.79 2.20
C ASP A 83 13.29 -18.64 1.30
N GLN A 84 12.27 -19.49 1.49
CA GLN A 84 10.99 -19.37 0.79
C GLN A 84 10.28 -18.05 1.11
N TRP A 85 10.40 -17.55 2.34
CA TRP A 85 9.86 -16.25 2.71
C TRP A 85 10.54 -15.11 1.94
N TYR A 86 11.87 -15.11 1.88
CA TYR A 86 12.62 -14.12 1.10
C TYR A 86 12.31 -14.21 -0.39
N ILE A 87 12.21 -15.42 -0.95
CA ILE A 87 11.77 -15.63 -2.34
C ILE A 87 10.37 -15.04 -2.56
N GLY A 88 9.44 -15.25 -1.63
CA GLY A 88 8.10 -14.67 -1.70
C GLY A 88 8.13 -13.14 -1.75
N VAL A 89 8.94 -12.50 -0.92
CA VAL A 89 9.15 -11.03 -0.96
C VAL A 89 9.73 -10.60 -2.31
N LEU A 90 10.75 -11.30 -2.81
CA LEU A 90 11.37 -10.98 -4.10
C LEU A 90 10.37 -11.08 -5.25
N VAL A 91 9.59 -12.17 -5.32
CA VAL A 91 8.57 -12.37 -6.36
C VAL A 91 7.54 -11.23 -6.37
N VAL A 92 7.07 -10.81 -5.19
CA VAL A 92 6.13 -9.69 -5.06
C VAL A 92 6.75 -8.39 -5.56
N LEU A 93 8.02 -8.11 -5.20
CA LEU A 93 8.70 -6.90 -5.64
C LEU A 93 8.94 -6.89 -7.14
N THR A 94 9.38 -8.01 -7.73
CA THR A 94 9.69 -8.10 -9.16
C THR A 94 8.47 -7.97 -10.03
N ASP A 95 7.37 -8.60 -9.62
CA ASP A 95 6.10 -8.52 -10.32
C ASP A 95 5.55 -7.09 -10.30
N GLN A 96 5.42 -6.49 -9.12
CA GLN A 96 4.83 -5.15 -8.99
C GLN A 96 5.70 -4.02 -9.56
N LEU A 97 7.02 -4.18 -9.57
CA LEU A 97 7.95 -3.18 -10.12
C LEU A 97 8.33 -3.45 -11.59
N GLU A 98 7.87 -4.56 -12.16
CA GLU A 98 8.22 -5.06 -13.50
C GLU A 98 9.74 -5.15 -13.68
N LEU A 99 10.41 -5.78 -12.71
CA LEU A 99 11.86 -6.00 -12.74
C LEU A 99 12.17 -7.36 -13.35
N ASN A 100 13.12 -7.38 -14.29
CA ASN A 100 13.73 -8.62 -14.73
C ASN A 100 14.89 -8.95 -13.78
N LEU A 101 14.75 -10.02 -13.01
CA LEU A 101 15.88 -10.55 -12.25
C LEU A 101 16.67 -11.50 -13.14
N GLU A 102 17.93 -11.18 -13.36
CA GLU A 102 18.94 -12.16 -13.72
C GLU A 102 19.49 -12.71 -12.40
N VAL A 103 19.12 -13.96 -12.07
CA VAL A 103 19.67 -14.66 -10.91
C VAL A 103 20.79 -15.55 -11.44
N GLU A 104 22.04 -15.16 -11.16
CA GLU A 104 23.23 -16.01 -11.37
C GLU A 104 23.36 -17.08 -10.28
#